data_AF-A0A6C0CF73-F1
#
_entry.id   AF-A0A6C0CF73-F1
#
_cell.length_a   1.000
_cell.length_b   1.000
_cell.length_c   1.000
_cell.angle_alpha   90.00
_cell.angle_beta   90.00
_cell.angle_gamma   90.00
#
_symmetry.space_group_name_H-M   'P 1'
#
loop_
_entity.id
_entity.type
_entity.pdbx_description
1 polymer ?
#
loop_
_entity_poly.entity_id
_entity_poly.type
_entity_poly.pdbx_seq_one_letter_code
_entity_poly.pdbx_strand_id
1 'polypeptide(L)'
;MNNIDFCNKVVTIPQSGGTCWFTAILMSLLYSQHSRKLLYNHLEQFKDKDDLLKILNTILKYHYVNPEKAESFFSKYTSENILDYVQILDGVALDHRTSEIMKKQGAYPYIFLPKFIRRLNKTCLTLDYYNDVFYTGINEFLHHGIDPSGNLGLINYLDYGIDTPRFLFKIKGNLEYTLKNPDYICVNMWNNMKERGNKPYYVTLLDKGINTPAISEGLKLHNYNVKFEGLYEFKDEIIYNGEVYVLNSCILGNYNDMPTGHAIAGISCKNNRYVYNGWTYNTIDPAMVVERMVKNTLPCYLTKYEWNVNNPYEKFCLNPKACTVDRIDYTRRDLCFSFGKGLRVLLYVKKSSIKSVDDNISSLSVVKKPNEDIFYFKSSSKSLKDNFELSKKSDISLSYIKSPNTNLKPHIHDLYKTISEIKSPEIVVSDKSKSKKISSSSVKSVHKSLKKEDNKNRIKELLEINKKLLLENKKNRSQIKELKLKIKLL
;
A
#
# COMPACT_ATOMS: atom_id res chain seq x y z
N MET A 1 28.00 27.11 19.65
CA MET A 1 27.73 25.65 19.71
C MET A 1 27.38 25.19 18.32
N ASN A 2 28.24 24.37 17.69
CA ASN A 2 28.00 23.85 16.34
C ASN A 2 26.66 23.09 16.35
N ASN A 3 25.75 23.52 15.48
CA ASN A 3 24.43 22.91 15.29
C ASN A 3 24.67 21.53 14.66
N ILE A 4 24.99 20.54 15.51
CA ILE A 4 25.20 19.15 15.10
C ILE A 4 23.96 18.74 14.31
N ASP A 5 24.16 18.38 13.05
CA ASP A 5 23.08 17.93 12.19
C ASP A 5 22.48 16.65 12.77
N PHE A 6 21.39 16.85 13.49
CA PHE A 6 20.63 15.83 14.21
C PHE A 6 20.22 14.66 13.31
N CYS A 7 19.94 14.94 12.03
CA CYS A 7 19.52 13.92 11.08
C CYS A 7 20.65 12.90 10.81
N ASN A 8 21.92 13.29 10.92
CA ASN A 8 23.07 12.39 10.73
C ASN A 8 23.36 11.45 11.92
N LYS A 9 22.61 11.57 13.02
CA LYS A 9 22.77 10.73 14.22
C LYS A 9 21.57 9.81 14.46
N VAL A 10 20.62 9.82 13.54
CA VAL A 10 19.40 9.02 13.63
C VAL A 10 19.74 7.56 13.40
N VAL A 11 19.47 6.71 14.39
CA VAL A 11 19.64 5.26 14.23
C VAL A 11 18.46 4.74 13.40
N THR A 12 18.80 4.08 12.31
CA THR A 12 17.84 3.58 11.33
C THR A 12 17.46 2.13 11.64
N ILE A 13 16.35 1.67 11.06
CA ILE A 13 15.89 0.29 11.23
C ILE A 13 16.91 -0.66 10.57
N PRO A 14 17.51 -1.63 11.27
CA PRO A 14 18.43 -2.57 10.65
C PRO A 14 17.69 -3.50 9.69
N GLN A 15 18.39 -3.88 8.63
CA GLN A 15 17.93 -4.90 7.70
C GLN A 15 18.76 -6.17 7.89
N SER A 16 18.09 -7.29 8.19
CA SER A 16 18.78 -8.57 8.42
C SER A 16 18.67 -9.53 7.23
N GLY A 17 17.59 -9.49 6.44
CA GLY A 17 17.38 -10.37 5.27
C GLY A 17 16.86 -9.65 4.03
N GLY A 18 16.07 -10.34 3.21
CA GLY A 18 15.52 -9.84 1.93
C GLY A 18 14.41 -8.78 2.05
N THR A 19 14.37 -8.02 3.15
CA THR A 19 13.33 -7.02 3.46
C THR A 19 13.77 -5.59 3.17
N CYS A 20 14.81 -5.38 2.35
CA CYS A 20 15.27 -4.04 1.93
C CYS A 20 14.13 -3.16 1.43
N TRP A 21 13.25 -3.73 0.61
CA TRP A 21 12.06 -3.09 0.06
C TRP A 21 11.12 -2.56 1.16
N PHE A 22 10.89 -3.34 2.21
CA PHE A 22 9.99 -2.97 3.29
C PHE A 22 10.65 -1.98 4.23
N THR A 23 11.96 -2.13 4.46
CA THR A 23 12.73 -1.18 5.24
C THR A 23 12.76 0.20 4.58
N ALA A 24 12.91 0.27 3.25
CA ALA A 24 12.79 1.51 2.50
C ALA A 24 11.40 2.17 2.63
N ILE A 25 10.33 1.36 2.69
CA ILE A 25 8.97 1.84 2.99
C ILE A 25 8.90 2.44 4.40
N LEU A 26 9.38 1.71 5.42
CA LEU A 26 9.37 2.18 6.81
C LEU A 26 10.17 3.47 6.97
N MET A 27 11.32 3.59 6.31
CA MET A 27 12.12 4.82 6.31
C MET A 27 11.39 5.98 5.62
N SER A 28 10.78 5.72 4.46
CA SER A 28 9.99 6.74 3.74
C SER A 28 8.83 7.28 4.56
N LEU A 29 8.18 6.41 5.34
CA LEU A 29 6.98 6.77 6.12
C LEU A 29 7.30 7.31 7.52
N LEU A 30 8.20 6.66 8.26
CA LEU A 30 8.46 6.90 9.68
C LEU A 30 9.70 7.76 9.96
N TYR A 31 10.56 7.99 8.97
CA TYR A 31 11.78 8.79 9.15
C TYR A 31 11.75 10.10 8.35
N SER A 32 11.03 10.12 7.22
CA SER A 32 10.97 11.31 6.38
C SER A 32 10.04 12.40 6.94
N GLN A 33 10.49 13.65 6.88
CA GLN A 33 9.95 14.79 7.62
C GLN A 33 8.44 14.96 7.52
N HIS A 34 7.88 15.08 6.32
CA HIS A 34 6.47 15.41 6.11
C HIS A 34 5.56 14.20 6.39
N SER A 35 5.99 13.00 6.01
CA SER A 35 5.25 11.78 6.35
C SER A 35 5.16 11.57 7.86
N ARG A 36 6.25 11.78 8.60
CA ARG A 36 6.23 11.73 10.07
C ARG A 36 5.25 12.72 10.67
N LYS A 37 5.27 13.98 10.22
CA LYS A 37 4.34 15.01 10.69
C LYS A 37 2.88 14.59 10.47
N LEU A 38 2.58 13.98 9.33
CA LEU A 38 1.26 13.48 8.99
C LEU A 38 0.83 12.27 9.85
N LEU A 39 1.76 11.37 10.17
CA LEU A 39 1.49 10.14 10.92
C LEU A 39 1.53 10.34 12.44
N TYR A 40 2.24 11.33 12.97
CA TYR A 40 2.52 11.47 14.40
C TYR A 40 1.26 11.46 15.30
N ASN A 41 0.35 12.39 15.06
CA ASN A 41 -0.90 12.45 15.84
C ASN A 41 -1.83 11.29 15.52
N HIS A 42 -1.80 10.81 14.27
CA HIS A 42 -2.66 9.72 13.83
C HIS A 42 -2.30 8.41 14.52
N LEU A 43 -1.03 8.00 14.49
CA LEU A 43 -0.57 6.80 15.14
C LEU A 43 -0.73 6.89 16.66
N GLU A 44 -0.54 8.08 17.26
CA GLU A 44 -0.79 8.24 18.68
C GLU A 44 -2.26 7.99 19.06
N GLN A 45 -3.20 8.46 18.24
CA GLN A 45 -4.63 8.25 18.46
C GLN A 45 -5.05 6.79 18.28
N PHE A 46 -4.35 6.04 17.45
CA PHE A 46 -4.77 4.70 17.01
C PHE A 46 -3.84 3.56 17.42
N LYS A 47 -2.77 3.83 18.17
CA LYS A 47 -1.77 2.85 18.60
C LYS A 47 -2.36 1.65 19.33
N ASP A 48 -3.47 1.82 20.04
CA ASP A 48 -4.08 0.77 20.86
C ASP A 48 -5.07 -0.11 20.05
N LYS A 49 -5.25 0.17 18.75
CA LYS A 49 -6.11 -0.65 17.88
C LYS A 49 -5.49 -2.00 17.53
N ASP A 50 -4.18 -2.05 17.36
CA ASP A 50 -3.44 -3.29 17.08
C ASP A 50 -1.93 -3.13 17.31
N ASP A 51 -1.22 -4.26 17.42
CA ASP A 51 0.20 -4.29 17.75
C ASP A 51 1.09 -3.63 16.68
N LEU A 52 0.72 -3.69 15.39
CA LEU A 52 1.47 -3.01 14.33
C LEU A 52 1.47 -1.51 14.58
N LEU A 53 0.31 -0.90 14.78
CA LEU A 53 0.20 0.55 15.00
C LEU A 53 0.95 0.98 16.27
N LYS A 54 0.94 0.14 17.31
CA LYS A 54 1.72 0.37 18.54
C LYS A 54 3.23 0.37 18.26
N ILE A 55 3.72 -0.61 17.50
CA ILE A 55 5.13 -0.70 17.11
C ILE A 55 5.53 0.51 16.26
N LEU A 56 4.74 0.84 15.24
CA LEU A 56 5.02 1.98 14.35
C LEU A 56 5.00 3.32 15.11
N ASN A 57 4.04 3.52 16.03
CA ASN A 57 4.01 4.69 16.89
C ASN A 57 5.25 4.78 17.80
N THR A 58 5.72 3.63 18.30
CA THR A 58 6.93 3.54 19.11
C THR A 58 8.14 3.94 18.28
N ILE A 59 8.33 3.36 17.09
CA ILE A 59 9.42 3.74 16.18
C ILE A 59 9.38 5.24 15.85
N LEU A 60 8.19 5.76 15.53
CA LEU A 60 7.98 7.18 15.18
C LEU A 60 8.28 8.16 16.33
N LYS A 61 8.27 7.70 17.58
CA LYS A 61 8.57 8.52 18.77
C LYS A 61 9.99 8.35 19.27
N TYR A 62 10.59 7.20 19.03
CA TYR A 62 11.86 6.79 19.64
C TYR A 62 12.98 6.58 18.61
N HIS A 63 12.86 7.05 17.38
CA HIS A 63 13.90 6.94 16.34
C HIS A 63 15.23 7.68 16.63
N TYR A 64 15.41 8.24 17.83
CA TYR A 64 16.55 9.07 18.22
C TYR A 64 17.34 8.57 19.43
N VAL A 65 17.25 7.27 19.71
CA VAL A 65 17.93 6.74 20.89
C VAL A 65 19.45 6.70 20.67
N ASN A 66 20.19 6.96 21.74
CA ASN A 66 21.61 6.59 21.89
C ASN A 66 21.87 5.23 21.21
N PRO A 67 22.92 5.09 20.36
CA PRO A 67 23.26 3.85 19.65
C PRO A 67 23.10 2.57 20.46
N GLU A 68 23.58 2.54 21.72
CA GLU A 68 23.47 1.35 22.59
C GLU A 68 22.02 0.94 22.86
N LYS A 69 21.15 1.92 23.11
CA LYS A 69 19.72 1.68 23.34
C LYS A 69 19.01 1.35 22.04
N ALA A 70 19.46 1.91 20.92
CA ALA A 70 18.90 1.64 19.61
C ALA A 70 19.17 0.19 19.18
N GLU A 71 20.35 -0.36 19.47
CA GLU A 71 20.67 -1.77 19.22
C GLU A 71 19.71 -2.71 19.97
N SER A 72 19.51 -2.48 21.27
CA SER A 72 18.57 -3.26 22.09
C SER A 72 17.11 -3.11 21.62
N PHE A 73 16.73 -1.93 21.12
CA PHE A 73 15.40 -1.68 20.60
C PHE A 73 15.17 -2.39 19.26
N PHE A 74 16.08 -2.17 18.31
CA PHE A 74 15.94 -2.69 16.96
C PHE A 74 16.24 -4.19 16.83
N SER A 75 16.94 -4.80 17.80
CA SER A 75 17.04 -6.27 17.85
C SER A 75 15.67 -6.95 17.96
N LYS A 76 14.65 -6.23 18.47
CA LYS A 76 13.27 -6.72 18.58
C LYS A 76 12.37 -6.26 17.44
N TYR A 77 12.61 -5.07 16.91
CA TYR A 77 11.79 -4.43 15.88
C TYR A 77 12.54 -4.30 14.55
N THR A 78 13.05 -5.43 14.04
CA THR A 78 13.57 -5.48 12.67
C THR A 78 12.43 -5.38 11.65
N SER A 79 12.76 -5.01 10.42
CA SER A 79 11.80 -5.00 9.31
C SER A 79 11.15 -6.37 9.11
N GLU A 80 11.87 -7.47 9.29
CA GLU A 80 11.33 -8.83 9.24
C GLU A 80 10.23 -9.06 10.28
N ASN A 81 10.50 -8.69 11.53
CA ASN A 81 9.54 -8.87 12.62
C ASN A 81 8.32 -7.97 12.44
N ILE A 82 8.52 -6.72 12.02
CA ILE A 82 7.42 -5.78 11.76
C ILE A 82 6.51 -6.32 10.65
N LEU A 83 7.07 -6.97 9.62
CA LEU A 83 6.29 -7.52 8.50
C LEU A 83 5.27 -8.57 8.98
N ASP A 84 5.58 -9.35 10.01
CA ASP A 84 4.64 -10.33 10.58
C ASP A 84 3.41 -9.70 11.24
N TYR A 85 3.52 -8.46 11.71
CA TYR A 85 2.39 -7.72 12.26
C TYR A 85 1.51 -7.09 11.18
N VAL A 86 1.94 -7.08 9.92
CA VAL A 86 1.15 -6.48 8.84
C VAL A 86 -0.18 -7.22 8.66
N GLN A 87 -0.21 -8.55 8.85
CA GLN A 87 -1.33 -9.53 8.88
C GLN A 87 -2.46 -9.39 7.84
N ILE A 88 -2.94 -8.18 7.57
CA ILE A 88 -3.98 -7.83 6.62
C ILE A 88 -3.50 -6.63 5.78
N LEU A 89 -3.54 -6.77 4.45
CA LEU A 89 -3.38 -5.67 3.49
C LEU A 89 -4.61 -5.61 2.58
N ASP A 90 -5.27 -4.45 2.53
CA ASP A 90 -6.50 -4.24 1.75
C ASP A 90 -7.57 -5.32 1.98
N GLY A 91 -7.74 -5.76 3.23
CA GLY A 91 -8.70 -6.80 3.60
C GLY A 91 -8.29 -8.23 3.19
N VAL A 92 -7.11 -8.41 2.60
CA VAL A 92 -6.53 -9.72 2.30
C VAL A 92 -5.55 -10.09 3.40
N ALA A 93 -5.78 -11.26 4.04
CA ALA A 93 -4.83 -11.79 5.00
C ALA A 93 -3.50 -12.11 4.29
N LEU A 94 -2.42 -11.52 4.77
CA LEU A 94 -1.08 -12.03 4.49
C LEU A 94 -0.90 -13.28 5.33
N ASP A 95 -1.08 -14.46 4.72
CA ASP A 95 -0.77 -15.69 5.44
C ASP A 95 0.73 -15.74 5.80
N HIS A 96 1.05 -16.51 6.85
CA HIS A 96 2.42 -16.66 7.32
C HIS A 96 3.36 -17.10 6.18
N ARG A 97 2.88 -17.95 5.26
CA ARG A 97 3.66 -18.41 4.12
C ARG A 97 4.07 -17.26 3.21
N THR A 98 3.16 -16.35 2.90
CA THR A 98 3.40 -15.17 2.06
C THR A 98 4.39 -14.23 2.74
N SER A 99 4.23 -13.98 4.05
CA SER A 99 5.21 -13.18 4.82
C SER A 99 6.61 -13.79 4.73
N GLU A 100 6.75 -15.09 4.98
CA GLU A 100 8.04 -15.79 4.91
C GLU A 100 8.67 -15.76 3.52
N ILE A 101 7.87 -15.89 2.46
CA ILE A 101 8.38 -15.75 1.09
C ILE A 101 8.82 -14.30 0.83
N MET A 102 8.04 -13.30 1.24
CA MET A 102 8.40 -11.88 1.08
C MET A 102 9.68 -11.51 1.84
N LYS A 103 9.94 -12.11 3.00
CA LYS A 103 11.19 -11.93 3.75
C LYS A 103 12.41 -12.52 3.03
N LYS A 104 12.22 -13.59 2.27
CA LYS A 104 13.29 -14.33 1.58
C LYS A 104 13.55 -13.80 0.16
N GLN A 105 12.49 -13.62 -0.61
CA GLN A 105 12.55 -13.27 -2.03
C GLN A 105 12.41 -11.76 -2.29
N GLY A 106 12.01 -10.99 -1.27
CA GLY A 106 11.63 -9.60 -1.43
C GLY A 106 10.20 -9.44 -1.95
N ALA A 107 9.75 -8.19 -2.07
CA ALA A 107 8.47 -7.83 -2.67
C ALA A 107 8.62 -6.51 -3.43
N TYR A 108 7.53 -6.07 -4.08
CA TYR A 108 7.54 -4.88 -4.94
C TYR A 108 7.08 -3.63 -4.16
N PRO A 109 7.97 -2.67 -3.85
CA PRO A 109 7.60 -1.51 -3.05
C PRO A 109 6.45 -0.69 -3.64
N TYR A 110 6.42 -0.52 -4.96
CA TYR A 110 5.41 0.27 -5.68
C TYR A 110 3.99 -0.32 -5.58
N ILE A 111 3.85 -1.62 -5.32
CA ILE A 111 2.55 -2.26 -5.06
C ILE A 111 2.24 -2.30 -3.57
N PHE A 112 3.25 -2.57 -2.73
CA PHE A 112 3.02 -2.75 -1.30
C PHE A 112 2.76 -1.42 -0.58
N LEU A 113 3.55 -0.38 -0.90
CA LEU A 113 3.48 0.94 -0.26
C LEU A 113 2.06 1.52 -0.19
N PRO A 114 1.28 1.63 -1.28
CA PRO A 114 -0.06 2.20 -1.20
C PRO A 114 -1.00 1.40 -0.31
N LYS A 115 -0.89 0.07 -0.31
CA LYS A 115 -1.70 -0.82 0.55
C LYS A 115 -1.31 -0.67 2.01
N PHE A 116 -0.01 -0.55 2.27
CA PHE A 116 0.50 -0.31 3.61
C PHE A 116 0.04 1.07 4.13
N ILE A 117 0.08 2.12 3.32
CA ILE A 117 -0.48 3.44 3.67
C ILE A 117 -1.97 3.33 4.03
N ARG A 118 -2.75 2.56 3.26
CA ARG A 118 -4.16 2.28 3.57
C ARG A 118 -4.34 1.51 4.87
N ARG A 119 -3.46 0.56 5.19
CA ARG A 119 -3.43 -0.16 6.47
C ARG A 119 -3.16 0.77 7.66
N LEU A 120 -2.48 1.88 7.43
CA LEU A 120 -2.31 2.98 8.39
C LEU A 120 -3.50 3.95 8.40
N ASN A 121 -4.64 3.58 7.79
CA ASN A 121 -5.84 4.41 7.70
C ASN A 121 -5.58 5.80 7.08
N LYS A 122 -4.72 5.81 6.05
CA LYS A 122 -4.41 6.98 5.22
C LYS A 122 -4.78 6.73 3.77
N THR A 123 -5.12 7.77 3.04
CA THR A 123 -5.45 7.67 1.62
C THR A 123 -4.21 7.81 0.75
N CYS A 124 -4.14 7.01 -0.32
CA CYS A 124 -3.03 7.03 -1.25
C CYS A 124 -3.56 7.03 -2.68
N LEU A 125 -3.21 8.07 -3.44
CA LEU A 125 -3.33 8.04 -4.90
C LEU A 125 -2.08 7.38 -5.48
N THR A 126 -2.27 6.40 -6.35
CA THR A 126 -1.17 5.79 -7.10
C THR A 126 -1.19 6.30 -8.53
N LEU A 127 -0.03 6.75 -8.99
CA LEU A 127 0.20 7.24 -10.33
C LEU A 127 1.35 6.45 -10.95
N ASP A 128 1.16 5.94 -12.15
CA ASP A 128 2.15 5.26 -12.95
C ASP A 128 2.52 6.17 -14.11
N TYR A 129 3.73 6.73 -14.06
CA TYR A 129 4.26 7.60 -15.12
C TYR A 129 4.94 6.73 -16.18
N TYR A 130 4.27 6.57 -17.31
CA TYR A 130 4.70 5.73 -18.43
C TYR A 130 4.50 6.43 -19.78
N ASN A 131 5.51 6.43 -20.66
CA ASN A 131 5.51 7.11 -21.96
C ASN A 131 4.97 8.55 -21.87
N ASP A 132 5.50 9.32 -20.92
CA ASP A 132 5.16 10.72 -20.64
C ASP A 132 3.69 10.97 -20.30
N VAL A 133 2.98 9.95 -19.80
CA VAL A 133 1.59 10.01 -19.38
C VAL A 133 1.45 9.46 -17.97
N PHE A 134 0.62 10.13 -17.15
CA PHE A 134 0.19 9.59 -15.86
C PHE A 134 -1.04 8.70 -16.03
N TYR A 135 -0.90 7.47 -15.58
CA TYR A 135 -2.01 6.53 -15.40
C TYR A 135 -2.30 6.36 -13.91
N THR A 136 -3.54 6.06 -13.55
CA THR A 136 -3.94 5.78 -12.17
C THR A 136 -4.74 4.49 -12.08
N GLY A 137 -4.88 3.93 -10.88
CA GLY A 137 -5.72 2.75 -10.62
C GLY A 137 -5.08 1.40 -10.97
N ILE A 138 -3.93 1.35 -11.64
CA ILE A 138 -3.29 0.09 -12.04
C ILE A 138 -2.93 -0.79 -10.84
N ASN A 139 -2.43 -0.18 -9.76
CA ASN A 139 -2.08 -0.89 -8.53
C ASN A 139 -3.28 -1.54 -7.80
N GLU A 140 -4.51 -1.09 -8.06
CA GLU A 140 -5.71 -1.67 -7.44
C GLU A 140 -6.03 -3.10 -7.92
N PHE A 141 -5.35 -3.57 -8.97
CA PHE A 141 -5.59 -4.87 -9.59
C PHE A 141 -4.44 -5.86 -9.40
N LEU A 142 -3.36 -5.39 -8.79
CA LEU A 142 -2.16 -6.18 -8.62
C LEU A 142 -2.08 -6.65 -7.19
N HIS A 143 -2.05 -7.97 -7.03
CA HIS A 143 -1.84 -8.59 -5.74
C HIS A 143 -0.56 -9.40 -5.77
N HIS A 144 0.14 -9.37 -4.66
CA HIS A 144 1.15 -10.38 -4.41
C HIS A 144 0.43 -11.72 -4.27
N GLY A 145 0.94 -12.73 -4.95
CA GLY A 145 0.46 -14.09 -4.82
C GLY A 145 1.59 -15.07 -4.95
N ILE A 146 1.31 -16.31 -4.57
CA ILE A 146 2.27 -17.39 -4.66
C ILE A 146 1.90 -18.21 -5.90
N ASP A 147 2.83 -18.36 -6.83
CA ASP A 147 2.64 -19.20 -8.01
C ASP A 147 2.62 -20.70 -7.63
N PRO A 148 2.22 -21.61 -8.53
CA PRO A 148 2.23 -23.05 -8.25
C PRO A 148 3.60 -23.61 -7.85
N SER A 149 4.69 -22.95 -8.27
CA SER A 149 6.07 -23.30 -7.93
C SER A 149 6.50 -22.77 -6.56
N GLY A 150 5.65 -22.01 -5.87
CA GLY A 150 5.93 -21.47 -4.54
C GLY A 150 6.66 -20.13 -4.53
N ASN A 151 6.82 -19.46 -5.68
CA ASN A 151 7.49 -18.17 -5.79
C ASN A 151 6.51 -17.01 -5.65
N LEU A 152 7.02 -15.88 -5.14
CA LEU A 152 6.24 -14.64 -5.09
C LEU A 152 6.10 -14.07 -6.50
N GLY A 153 4.88 -14.09 -7.00
CA GLY A 153 4.49 -13.48 -8.26
C GLY A 153 3.58 -12.28 -8.06
N LEU A 154 3.39 -11.54 -9.14
CA LEU A 154 2.26 -10.63 -9.26
C LEU A 154 1.13 -11.36 -9.96
N ILE A 155 0.02 -11.53 -9.24
CA ILE A 155 -1.20 -12.05 -9.83
C ILE A 155 -1.95 -10.85 -10.41
N ASN A 156 -2.14 -10.87 -11.73
CA ASN A 156 -2.92 -9.89 -12.44
C ASN A 156 -4.29 -10.45 -12.79
N TYR A 157 -5.34 -9.72 -12.42
CA TYR A 157 -6.70 -10.03 -12.82
C TYR A 157 -6.91 -9.98 -14.36
N LEU A 158 -6.11 -9.21 -15.10
CA LEU A 158 -6.19 -9.15 -16.57
C LEU A 158 -5.80 -10.48 -17.24
N ASP A 159 -4.91 -11.27 -16.65
CA ASP A 159 -4.52 -12.57 -17.20
C ASP A 159 -5.65 -13.61 -17.09
N TYR A 160 -6.71 -13.33 -16.32
CA TYR A 160 -7.90 -14.17 -16.19
C TYR A 160 -9.03 -13.79 -17.16
N GLY A 161 -8.78 -12.93 -18.16
CA GLY A 161 -9.77 -12.59 -19.18
C GLY A 161 -10.97 -11.79 -18.65
N ILE A 162 -10.75 -10.93 -17.64
CA ILE A 162 -11.82 -10.09 -17.11
C ILE A 162 -12.31 -9.11 -18.18
N ASP A 163 -13.64 -9.08 -18.34
CA ASP A 163 -14.37 -8.17 -19.20
C ASP A 163 -14.00 -6.69 -18.95
N THR A 164 -13.53 -6.02 -20.00
CA THR A 164 -12.92 -4.67 -19.96
C THR A 164 -13.86 -3.57 -19.40
N PRO A 165 -15.16 -3.54 -19.70
CA PRO A 165 -16.09 -2.57 -19.11
C PRO A 165 -16.31 -2.80 -17.61
N ARG A 166 -16.42 -4.08 -17.19
CA ARG A 166 -16.53 -4.43 -15.76
C ARG A 166 -15.27 -4.04 -14.99
N PHE A 167 -14.11 -4.18 -15.64
CA PHE A 167 -12.83 -3.70 -15.15
C PHE A 167 -12.88 -2.18 -14.92
N LEU A 168 -13.17 -1.37 -15.95
CA LEU A 168 -13.24 0.09 -15.86
C LEU A 168 -14.26 0.60 -14.83
N PHE A 169 -15.41 -0.05 -14.69
CA PHE A 169 -16.43 0.33 -13.71
C PHE A 169 -15.92 0.18 -12.28
N LYS A 170 -15.24 -0.93 -11.96
CA LYS A 170 -14.66 -1.15 -10.62
C LYS A 170 -13.56 -0.13 -10.32
N ILE A 171 -12.76 0.25 -11.33
CA ILE A 171 -11.72 1.27 -11.20
C ILE A 171 -12.35 2.60 -10.79
N LYS A 172 -13.33 3.07 -11.57
CA LYS A 172 -13.97 4.37 -11.33
C LYS A 172 -14.60 4.44 -9.94
N GLY A 173 -15.25 3.36 -9.50
CA GLY A 173 -15.84 3.30 -8.15
C GLY A 173 -14.81 3.38 -7.03
N ASN A 174 -13.66 2.70 -7.16
CA ASN A 174 -12.61 2.72 -6.13
C ASN A 174 -11.81 4.03 -6.12
N LEU A 175 -11.65 4.67 -7.28
CA LEU A 175 -10.86 5.89 -7.43
C LEU A 175 -11.57 7.16 -6.96
N GLU A 176 -12.91 7.17 -6.88
CA GLU A 176 -13.67 8.39 -6.59
C GLU A 176 -13.28 9.03 -5.24
N TYR A 177 -12.91 8.22 -4.25
CA TYR A 177 -12.47 8.71 -2.94
C TYR A 177 -10.99 9.14 -2.94
N THR A 178 -10.11 8.35 -3.54
CA THR A 178 -8.65 8.63 -3.55
C THR A 178 -8.27 9.78 -4.47
N LEU A 179 -9.05 10.04 -5.52
CA LEU A 179 -8.79 11.12 -6.48
C LEU A 179 -9.10 12.51 -5.93
N LYS A 180 -9.98 12.65 -4.93
CA LYS A 180 -10.40 13.97 -4.46
C LYS A 180 -9.30 14.66 -3.66
N ASN A 181 -8.80 14.02 -2.60
CA ASN A 181 -7.83 14.63 -1.67
C ASN A 181 -7.04 13.54 -0.91
N PRO A 182 -6.07 12.88 -1.56
CA PRO A 182 -5.30 11.83 -0.90
C PRO A 182 -4.33 12.42 0.15
N ASP A 183 -4.00 11.65 1.19
CA ASP A 183 -2.94 11.99 2.14
C ASP A 183 -1.56 11.88 1.48
N TYR A 184 -1.41 10.89 0.58
CA TYR A 184 -0.18 10.58 -0.16
C TYR A 184 -0.45 10.47 -1.67
N ILE A 185 0.51 10.91 -2.49
CA ILE A 185 0.57 10.60 -3.92
C ILE A 185 1.85 9.81 -4.17
N CYS A 186 1.70 8.55 -4.56
CA CYS A 186 2.79 7.66 -4.96
C CYS A 186 2.95 7.70 -6.47
N VAL A 187 4.07 8.22 -6.96
CA VAL A 187 4.39 8.27 -8.39
C VAL A 187 5.44 7.20 -8.71
N ASN A 188 5.02 6.14 -9.37
CA ASN A 188 5.89 5.09 -9.88
C ASN A 188 6.44 5.51 -11.26
N MET A 189 7.76 5.50 -11.41
CA MET A 189 8.43 6.00 -12.61
C MET A 189 8.84 4.85 -13.54
N TRP A 190 8.30 4.82 -14.76
CA TRP A 190 8.50 3.71 -15.71
C TRP A 190 9.16 4.11 -17.05
N ASN A 191 9.25 5.40 -17.40
CA ASN A 191 9.70 5.90 -18.72
C ASN A 191 11.11 5.46 -19.14
N ASN A 192 11.99 5.13 -18.18
CA ASN A 192 13.40 4.84 -18.45
C ASN A 192 13.78 3.37 -18.17
N MET A 193 12.79 2.46 -18.19
CA MET A 193 13.03 1.02 -17.94
C MET A 193 13.43 0.22 -19.18
N LYS A 194 13.37 0.83 -20.38
CA LYS A 194 13.73 0.18 -21.66
C LYS A 194 15.23 -0.14 -21.79
N GLU A 195 16.08 0.51 -21.00
CA GLU A 195 17.53 0.31 -21.03
C GLU A 195 18.00 -0.94 -20.29
N ARG A 196 17.12 -1.60 -19.53
CA ARG A 196 17.43 -2.91 -18.93
C ARG A 196 17.17 -4.01 -19.94
N GLY A 197 18.11 -4.95 -20.06
CA GLY A 197 17.93 -6.13 -20.92
C GLY A 197 16.67 -6.94 -20.56
N ASN A 198 16.19 -6.84 -19.32
CA ASN A 198 14.94 -7.43 -18.85
C ASN A 198 13.96 -6.36 -18.34
N LYS A 199 12.87 -6.15 -19.09
CA LYS A 199 11.75 -5.31 -18.69
C LYS A 199 11.05 -5.92 -17.46
N PRO A 200 10.82 -5.17 -16.37
CA PRO A 200 10.11 -5.70 -15.22
C PRO A 200 8.72 -6.18 -15.63
N TYR A 201 8.27 -7.31 -15.06
CA TYR A 201 6.95 -7.88 -15.35
C TYR A 201 5.82 -6.85 -15.22
N TYR A 202 5.90 -5.94 -14.24
CA TYR A 202 4.95 -4.84 -14.09
C TYR A 202 4.85 -3.97 -15.34
N VAL A 203 5.96 -3.60 -15.97
CA VAL A 203 5.94 -2.76 -17.17
C VAL A 203 5.42 -3.55 -18.37
N THR A 204 5.59 -4.87 -18.41
CA THR A 204 4.92 -5.73 -19.39
C THR A 204 3.40 -5.72 -19.20
N LEU A 205 2.92 -5.70 -17.94
CA LEU A 205 1.49 -5.54 -17.64
C LEU A 205 0.98 -4.15 -18.03
N LEU A 206 1.76 -3.10 -17.77
CA LEU A 206 1.46 -1.74 -18.23
C LEU A 206 1.31 -1.70 -19.75
N ASP A 207 2.25 -2.27 -20.51
CA ASP A 207 2.15 -2.33 -21.97
C ASP A 207 0.85 -3.00 -22.42
N LYS A 208 0.54 -4.18 -21.87
CA LYS A 208 -0.68 -4.92 -22.23
C LYS A 208 -1.94 -4.10 -21.94
N GLY A 209 -2.01 -3.48 -20.76
CA GLY A 209 -3.15 -2.65 -20.37
C GLY A 209 -3.28 -1.39 -21.23
N ILE A 210 -2.18 -0.68 -21.47
CA ILE A 210 -2.15 0.60 -22.20
C ILE A 210 -2.32 0.40 -23.71
N ASN A 211 -1.91 -0.74 -24.26
CA ASN A 211 -2.19 -1.08 -25.66
C ASN A 211 -3.65 -1.46 -25.91
N THR A 212 -4.49 -1.55 -24.87
CA THR A 212 -5.93 -1.72 -25.00
C THR A 212 -6.61 -0.34 -24.91
N PRO A 213 -7.12 0.25 -26.02
CA PRO A 213 -7.51 1.66 -26.05
C PRO A 213 -8.53 2.07 -24.99
N ALA A 214 -9.57 1.25 -24.76
CA ALA A 214 -10.57 1.51 -23.73
C ALA A 214 -9.97 1.56 -22.32
N ILE A 215 -9.02 0.66 -22.01
CA ILE A 215 -8.32 0.62 -20.74
C ILE A 215 -7.41 1.85 -20.61
N SER A 216 -6.59 2.11 -21.63
CA SER A 216 -5.68 3.26 -21.66
C SER A 216 -6.40 4.58 -21.39
N GLU A 217 -7.50 4.83 -22.10
CA GLU A 217 -8.32 6.03 -21.89
C GLU A 217 -8.97 6.04 -20.50
N GLY A 218 -9.49 4.92 -20.03
CA GLY A 218 -10.08 4.84 -18.70
C GLY A 218 -9.10 5.09 -17.54
N LEU A 219 -7.79 4.94 -17.76
CA LEU A 219 -6.78 5.04 -16.71
C LEU A 219 -5.96 6.32 -16.74
N LYS A 220 -5.97 7.07 -17.85
CA LYS A 220 -5.26 8.35 -17.99
C LYS A 220 -5.76 9.36 -16.95
N LEU A 221 -4.84 9.93 -16.16
CA LEU A 221 -5.18 10.87 -15.09
C LEU A 221 -5.94 12.11 -15.59
N HIS A 222 -5.60 12.63 -16.77
CA HIS A 222 -6.26 13.81 -17.36
C HIS A 222 -7.72 13.58 -17.75
N ASN A 223 -8.16 12.31 -17.86
CA ASN A 223 -9.56 11.97 -18.13
C ASN A 223 -10.43 12.04 -16.86
N TYR A 224 -9.81 12.31 -15.71
CA TYR A 224 -10.50 12.60 -14.47
C TYR A 224 -10.59 14.12 -14.28
N ASN A 225 -11.67 14.59 -13.65
CA ASN A 225 -11.86 16.01 -13.34
C ASN A 225 -10.98 16.43 -12.14
N VAL A 226 -9.67 16.36 -12.33
CA VAL A 226 -8.65 16.71 -11.34
C VAL A 226 -7.75 17.80 -11.90
N LYS A 227 -7.30 18.70 -11.03
CA LYS A 227 -6.40 19.79 -11.40
C LYS A 227 -5.05 19.56 -10.75
N PHE A 228 -3.96 19.70 -11.49
CA PHE A 228 -2.63 19.56 -10.91
C PHE A 228 -1.62 20.47 -11.62
N GLU A 229 -0.60 20.89 -10.87
CA GLU A 229 0.50 21.74 -11.34
C GLU A 229 1.83 21.21 -10.79
N GLY A 230 2.88 21.22 -11.60
CA GLY A 230 4.22 20.79 -11.19
C GLY A 230 4.46 19.27 -11.22
N LEU A 231 3.41 18.47 -11.46
CA LEU A 231 3.48 17.01 -11.41
C LEU A 231 4.33 16.42 -12.56
N TYR A 232 4.24 16.98 -13.77
CA TYR A 232 5.02 16.53 -14.94
C TYR A 232 6.49 16.95 -14.87
N GLU A 233 6.78 18.01 -14.14
CA GLU A 233 8.13 18.52 -13.90
C GLU A 233 8.76 17.92 -12.63
N PHE A 234 8.01 17.06 -11.93
CA PHE A 234 8.40 16.43 -10.66
C PHE A 234 8.96 17.45 -9.66
N LYS A 235 8.29 18.60 -9.53
CA LYS A 235 8.71 19.67 -8.62
C LYS A 235 8.68 19.20 -7.18
N ASP A 236 9.52 19.79 -6.35
CA ASP A 236 9.55 19.51 -4.91
C ASP A 236 8.23 19.84 -4.21
N GLU A 237 7.50 20.85 -4.71
CA GLU A 237 6.13 21.14 -4.32
C GLU A 237 5.23 21.10 -5.56
N ILE A 238 4.14 20.37 -5.46
CA ILE A 238 3.10 20.26 -6.49
C ILE A 238 1.77 20.69 -5.91
N ILE A 239 0.86 21.13 -6.78
CA ILE A 239 -0.53 21.39 -6.43
C ILE A 239 -1.36 20.26 -7.01
N TYR A 240 -2.25 19.68 -6.22
CA TYR A 240 -3.22 18.68 -6.68
C TYR A 240 -4.58 18.97 -6.04
N ASN A 241 -5.59 19.23 -6.86
CA ASN A 241 -6.93 19.68 -6.47
C ASN A 241 -6.95 20.87 -5.49
N GLY A 242 -6.01 21.82 -5.67
CA GLY A 242 -5.88 23.02 -4.85
C GLY A 242 -5.13 22.81 -3.53
N GLU A 243 -4.67 21.59 -3.25
CA GLU A 243 -3.88 21.26 -2.07
C GLU A 243 -2.40 21.14 -2.43
N VAL A 244 -1.52 21.54 -1.50
CA VAL A 244 -0.06 21.49 -1.70
C VAL A 244 0.47 20.14 -1.22
N TYR A 245 1.29 19.51 -2.05
CA TYR A 245 2.01 18.28 -1.71
C TYR A 245 3.50 18.49 -1.86
N VAL A 246 4.27 17.93 -0.94
CA VAL A 246 5.74 18.05 -0.92
C VAL A 246 6.35 16.70 -1.25
N LEU A 247 7.33 16.68 -2.16
CA LEU A 247 8.17 15.52 -2.44
C LEU A 247 8.98 15.17 -1.19
N ASN A 248 8.49 14.19 -0.46
CA ASN A 248 8.95 13.89 0.89
C ASN A 248 10.08 12.85 0.88
N SER A 249 9.98 11.84 0.01
CA SER A 249 10.93 10.74 -0.06
C SER A 249 10.89 10.06 -1.42
N CYS A 250 11.90 9.25 -1.72
CA CYS A 250 11.94 8.38 -2.88
C CYS A 250 12.39 6.98 -2.47
N ILE A 251 11.68 5.94 -2.90
CA ILE A 251 12.18 4.56 -2.82
C ILE A 251 12.89 4.26 -4.13
N LEU A 252 14.11 3.74 -4.06
CA LEU A 252 14.95 3.46 -5.23
C LEU A 252 15.30 1.97 -5.29
N GLY A 253 15.24 1.39 -6.47
CA GLY A 253 15.95 0.15 -6.79
C GLY A 253 17.31 0.46 -7.40
N ASN A 254 18.29 -0.43 -7.23
CA ASN A 254 19.58 -0.32 -7.92
C ASN A 254 19.32 -0.26 -9.43
N TYR A 255 19.89 0.68 -10.19
CA TYR A 255 19.55 0.86 -11.61
C TYR A 255 20.29 -0.13 -12.52
N ASN A 256 21.47 -0.59 -12.13
CA ASN A 256 22.34 -1.45 -12.92
C ASN A 256 21.87 -2.91 -12.94
N ASP A 257 22.11 -3.61 -14.07
CA ASP A 257 21.77 -5.03 -14.22
C ASP A 257 22.68 -5.88 -13.33
N MET A 258 22.14 -6.26 -12.18
CA MET A 258 22.74 -7.16 -11.21
C MET A 258 21.82 -8.36 -10.98
N PRO A 259 22.35 -9.56 -10.69
CA PRO A 259 21.54 -10.75 -10.39
C PRO A 259 20.61 -10.57 -9.19
N THR A 260 20.96 -9.66 -8.27
CA THR A 260 20.25 -9.37 -7.04
C THR A 260 19.77 -7.93 -7.01
N GLY A 261 18.51 -7.73 -6.63
CA GLY A 261 17.90 -6.41 -6.46
C GLY A 261 18.05 -5.92 -5.03
N HIS A 262 18.31 -4.62 -4.85
CA HIS A 262 18.29 -3.96 -3.54
C HIS A 262 17.46 -2.69 -3.60
N ALA A 263 16.77 -2.39 -2.51
CA ALA A 263 15.94 -1.21 -2.37
C ALA A 263 16.43 -0.32 -1.23
N ILE A 264 16.56 0.97 -1.53
CA ILE A 264 16.97 2.01 -0.58
C ILE A 264 15.96 3.15 -0.56
N ALA A 265 16.12 4.09 0.36
CA ALA A 265 15.28 5.27 0.45
C ALA A 265 16.12 6.56 0.44
N GLY A 266 15.69 7.55 -0.34
CA GLY A 266 15.99 8.95 -0.09
C GLY A 266 14.89 9.56 0.77
N ILE A 267 15.27 10.30 1.81
CA ILE A 267 14.33 10.91 2.75
C ILE A 267 14.66 12.38 2.98
N SER A 268 13.69 13.13 3.49
CA SER A 268 13.86 14.50 3.94
C SER A 268 13.94 14.56 5.47
N CYS A 269 14.81 15.41 6.02
CA CYS A 269 14.90 15.67 7.45
C CYS A 269 15.42 17.10 7.68
N LYS A 270 14.70 17.89 8.48
CA LYS A 270 14.98 19.32 8.72
C LYS A 270 15.28 20.09 7.41
N ASN A 271 14.44 19.88 6.39
CA ASN A 271 14.53 20.46 5.05
C ASN A 271 15.82 20.12 4.28
N ASN A 272 16.63 19.18 4.77
CA ASN A 272 17.77 18.61 4.06
C ASN A 272 17.42 17.23 3.50
N ARG A 273 18.24 16.74 2.57
CA ARG A 273 18.06 15.46 1.88
C ARG A 273 19.11 14.45 2.28
N TYR A 274 18.66 13.20 2.48
CA TYR A 274 19.52 12.11 2.92
C TYR A 274 19.22 10.83 2.14
N VAL A 275 20.21 9.95 2.10
CA VAL A 275 20.10 8.58 1.63
C VAL A 275 20.21 7.64 2.84
N TYR A 276 19.37 6.63 2.84
CA TYR A 276 19.36 5.55 3.79
C TYR A 276 19.79 4.24 3.10
N ASN A 277 20.68 3.48 3.75
CA ASN A 277 20.97 2.09 3.42
C ASN A 277 20.94 1.23 4.70
N GLY A 278 20.21 0.12 4.66
CA GLY A 278 19.90 -0.69 5.85
C GLY A 278 20.90 -1.77 6.23
N TRP A 279 21.98 -1.94 5.47
CA TRP A 279 22.91 -3.04 5.70
C TRP A 279 23.69 -2.89 7.00
N THR A 280 23.81 -4.02 7.68
CA THR A 280 24.59 -4.23 8.92
C THR A 280 25.62 -5.33 8.68
N TYR A 281 26.69 -5.43 9.49
CA TYR A 281 27.72 -6.47 9.34
C TYR A 281 27.16 -7.90 9.26
N ASN A 282 26.09 -8.16 10.00
CA ASN A 282 25.46 -9.47 10.12
C ASN A 282 24.30 -9.69 9.14
N THR A 283 24.11 -8.81 8.15
CA THR A 283 23.00 -8.99 7.20
C THR A 283 23.23 -10.23 6.34
N ILE A 284 22.18 -11.05 6.21
CA ILE A 284 22.09 -12.20 5.32
C ILE A 284 21.30 -11.86 4.05
N ASP A 285 21.16 -10.56 3.75
CA ASP A 285 20.56 -10.07 2.50
C ASP A 285 21.25 -10.72 1.29
N PRO A 286 20.50 -11.42 0.40
CA PRO A 286 21.06 -12.01 -0.81
C PRO A 286 21.76 -11.00 -1.73
N ALA A 287 21.41 -9.72 -1.65
CA ALA A 287 22.05 -8.66 -2.43
C ALA A 287 23.46 -8.28 -1.93
N MET A 288 23.90 -8.80 -0.78
CA MET A 288 25.19 -8.48 -0.18
C MET A 288 26.32 -9.44 -0.55
N VAL A 289 27.52 -8.87 -0.77
CA VAL A 289 28.79 -9.61 -0.90
C VAL A 289 29.60 -9.43 0.39
N VAL A 290 29.79 -10.52 1.13
CA VAL A 290 30.24 -10.57 2.55
C VAL A 290 31.58 -9.88 2.83
N GLU A 291 32.50 -9.81 1.85
CA GLU A 291 33.86 -9.26 2.02
C GLU A 291 33.94 -7.72 2.21
N ARG A 292 32.80 -7.04 2.30
CA ARG A 292 32.72 -5.57 2.15
C ARG A 292 32.17 -4.80 3.36
N MET A 293 32.18 -5.35 4.57
CA MET A 293 31.52 -4.71 5.72
C MET A 293 32.45 -4.18 6.80
N VAL A 294 31.99 -3.09 7.45
CA VAL A 294 32.47 -2.67 8.78
C VAL A 294 31.96 -3.66 9.82
N LYS A 295 32.78 -4.07 10.80
CA LYS A 295 32.34 -4.86 11.96
C LYS A 295 31.44 -4.04 12.90
N ASN A 296 30.22 -3.72 12.48
CA ASN A 296 29.21 -3.03 13.29
C ASN A 296 27.86 -3.76 13.25
N THR A 297 27.21 -3.88 14.41
CA THR A 297 25.87 -4.47 14.56
C THR A 297 24.75 -3.52 14.14
N LEU A 298 25.00 -2.20 14.19
CA LEU A 298 24.06 -1.17 13.76
C LEU A 298 24.23 -0.80 12.28
N PRO A 299 23.13 -0.41 11.61
CA PRO A 299 23.19 0.07 10.23
C PRO A 299 23.89 1.42 10.16
N CYS A 300 24.37 1.76 8.96
CA CYS A 300 24.91 3.08 8.68
C CYS A 300 23.90 4.18 9.01
N TYR A 301 24.38 5.29 9.57
CA TYR A 301 23.55 6.49 9.74
C TYR A 301 23.06 7.03 8.39
N LEU A 302 22.04 7.88 8.45
CA LEU A 302 21.58 8.65 7.30
C LEU A 302 22.76 9.44 6.71
N THR A 303 22.98 9.26 5.40
CA THR A 303 24.04 9.95 4.67
C THR A 303 23.46 11.17 3.99
N LYS A 304 23.94 12.37 4.32
CA LYS A 304 23.48 13.59 3.64
C LYS A 304 23.77 13.51 2.14
N TYR A 305 22.76 13.76 1.33
CA TYR A 305 22.85 13.67 -0.13
C TYR A 305 21.73 14.48 -0.76
N GLU A 306 22.09 15.57 -1.44
CA GLU A 306 21.16 16.47 -2.11
C GLU A 306 20.70 15.88 -3.44
N TRP A 307 19.70 14.99 -3.37
CA TRP A 307 19.23 14.28 -4.55
C TRP A 307 18.38 15.15 -5.48
N ASN A 308 18.52 14.98 -6.79
CA ASN A 308 17.65 15.59 -7.81
C ASN A 308 16.93 14.50 -8.64
N VAL A 309 15.60 14.45 -8.56
CA VAL A 309 14.78 13.45 -9.28
C VAL A 309 14.70 13.71 -10.79
N ASN A 310 15.10 14.89 -11.24
CA ASN A 310 15.10 15.26 -12.66
C ASN A 310 16.47 15.07 -13.33
N ASN A 311 17.50 14.66 -12.58
CA ASN A 311 18.85 14.48 -13.11
C ASN A 311 19.19 12.99 -13.32
N PRO A 312 18.99 12.42 -14.52
CA PRO A 312 19.30 11.00 -14.79
C PRO A 312 20.81 10.68 -14.80
N TYR A 313 21.65 11.71 -14.88
CA TYR A 313 23.12 11.56 -14.92
C TYR A 313 23.72 11.44 -13.54
N GLU A 314 23.03 11.93 -12.51
CA GLU A 314 23.47 11.79 -11.12
C GLU A 314 23.28 10.35 -10.65
N LYS A 315 24.42 9.73 -10.31
CA LYS A 315 24.53 8.33 -9.93
C LYS A 315 25.46 8.24 -8.73
N PHE A 316 25.18 7.27 -7.87
CA PHE A 316 26.02 6.96 -6.72
C PHE A 316 25.95 5.46 -6.45
N CYS A 317 26.97 4.92 -5.79
CA CYS A 317 26.96 3.55 -5.34
C CYS A 317 27.15 3.53 -3.83
N LEU A 318 26.64 2.50 -3.18
CA LEU A 318 26.79 2.35 -1.74
C LEU A 318 28.19 1.84 -1.43
N ASN A 319 28.91 2.53 -0.53
CA ASN A 319 30.12 1.99 0.07
C ASN A 319 29.81 1.44 1.47
N PRO A 320 29.52 0.12 1.60
CA PRO A 320 29.21 -0.49 2.88
C PRO A 320 30.39 -0.50 3.88
N LYS A 321 31.64 -0.30 3.42
CA LYS A 321 32.81 -0.19 4.31
C LYS A 321 32.94 1.20 4.93
N ALA A 322 32.56 2.25 4.20
CA ALA A 322 32.71 3.61 4.67
C ALA A 322 31.41 4.18 5.25
N CYS A 323 30.26 3.50 5.04
CA CYS A 323 28.94 4.07 5.30
C CYS A 323 28.74 5.42 4.59
N THR A 324 29.26 5.53 3.37
CA THR A 324 29.16 6.72 2.52
C THR A 324 28.54 6.38 1.16
N VAL A 325 28.07 7.42 0.49
CA VAL A 325 27.70 7.38 -0.92
C VAL A 325 28.90 7.87 -1.72
N ASP A 326 29.60 6.95 -2.34
CA ASP A 326 30.79 7.28 -3.13
C ASP A 326 30.42 7.33 -4.62
N ARG A 327 31.00 8.30 -5.33
CA ARG A 327 31.05 8.29 -6.79
C ARG A 327 32.19 7.38 -7.21
N ILE A 328 32.00 6.07 -7.10
CA ILE A 328 33.04 5.09 -7.48
C ILE A 328 32.94 4.82 -8.98
N ASP A 329 34.11 4.72 -9.61
CA ASP A 329 34.23 4.30 -11.00
C ASP A 329 33.87 2.81 -11.14
N TYR A 330 33.04 2.52 -12.14
CA TYR A 330 32.16 1.37 -12.21
C TYR A 330 32.90 0.03 -12.17
N THR A 331 32.96 -0.63 -11.00
CA THR A 331 33.12 -2.08 -11.01
C THR A 331 31.75 -2.73 -11.23
N ARG A 332 31.67 -3.74 -12.09
CA ARG A 332 30.42 -4.49 -12.43
C ARG A 332 29.73 -5.17 -11.23
N ARG A 333 30.21 -4.99 -9.99
CA ARG A 333 29.72 -5.67 -8.79
C ARG A 333 29.09 -4.73 -7.76
N ASP A 334 29.09 -3.41 -7.98
CA ASP A 334 28.57 -2.45 -7.00
C ASP A 334 27.07 -2.19 -7.23
N LEU A 335 26.28 -2.13 -6.16
CA LEU A 335 24.88 -1.70 -6.25
C LEU A 335 24.83 -0.18 -6.38
N CYS A 336 24.38 0.29 -7.54
CA CYS A 336 24.37 1.69 -7.89
C CYS A 336 22.95 2.20 -8.11
N PHE A 337 22.72 3.42 -7.68
CA PHE A 337 21.41 4.04 -7.57
C PHE A 337 21.43 5.40 -8.25
N SER A 338 20.24 5.90 -8.57
CA SER A 338 20.04 7.23 -9.09
C SER A 338 18.64 7.69 -8.73
N PHE A 339 18.52 8.96 -8.40
CA PHE A 339 17.23 9.58 -8.20
C PHE A 339 16.55 9.96 -9.52
N GLY A 340 17.31 10.07 -10.61
CA GLY A 340 16.84 10.48 -11.95
C GLY A 340 16.54 9.33 -12.92
N LYS A 341 16.91 8.09 -12.60
CA LYS A 341 16.71 6.93 -13.49
C LYS A 341 16.53 5.61 -12.73
N GLY A 342 16.11 4.58 -13.46
CA GLY A 342 15.85 3.25 -12.91
C GLY A 342 14.52 3.16 -12.17
N LEU A 343 14.34 2.06 -11.43
CA LEU A 343 13.12 1.81 -10.66
C LEU A 343 13.06 2.76 -9.48
N ARG A 344 12.02 3.60 -9.44
CA ARG A 344 11.84 4.57 -8.35
C ARG A 344 10.37 4.88 -8.11
N VAL A 345 10.04 5.11 -6.85
CA VAL A 345 8.73 5.59 -6.39
C VAL A 345 8.95 6.93 -5.71
N LEU A 346 8.39 7.99 -6.27
CA LEU A 346 8.38 9.32 -5.66
C LEU A 346 7.17 9.39 -4.72
N LEU A 347 7.40 9.73 -3.46
CA LEU A 347 6.35 9.84 -2.45
C LEU A 347 6.11 11.31 -2.11
N TYR A 348 5.00 11.83 -2.60
CA TYR A 348 4.49 13.15 -2.25
C TYR A 348 3.54 13.05 -1.06
N VAL A 349 3.68 13.96 -0.11
CA VAL A 349 2.88 13.99 1.13
C VAL A 349 2.12 15.30 1.19
N LYS A 350 0.82 15.23 1.51
CA LYS A 350 0.00 16.43 1.70
C LYS A 350 0.63 17.32 2.76
N LYS A 351 0.89 18.59 2.41
CA LYS A 351 1.51 19.57 3.30
C LYS A 351 0.53 19.87 4.43
N SER A 352 0.83 19.38 5.64
CA SER A 352 -0.01 19.63 6.81
C SER A 352 0.41 20.92 7.52
N SER A 353 -0.55 21.59 8.16
CA SER A 353 -0.30 22.73 9.06
C SER A 353 0.17 22.29 10.46
N ILE A 354 0.39 20.99 10.67
CA ILE A 354 0.82 20.43 11.96
C ILE A 354 2.25 20.93 12.24
N LYS A 355 2.43 21.57 13.41
CA LYS A 355 3.73 22.07 13.87
C LYS A 355 4.79 20.96 13.82
N SER A 356 6.03 21.35 13.53
CA SER A 356 7.11 20.39 13.35
C SER A 356 7.33 19.54 14.60
N VAL A 357 7.16 18.21 14.47
CA VAL A 357 7.48 17.27 15.56
C VAL A 357 8.95 17.42 15.97
N ASP A 358 9.81 17.77 15.00
CA ASP A 358 11.26 17.94 15.18
C ASP A 358 11.65 19.06 16.16
N ASP A 359 10.76 20.05 16.40
CA ASP A 359 11.04 21.17 17.31
C ASP A 359 10.97 20.69 18.78
N ASN A 360 9.98 19.86 19.10
CA ASN A 360 9.76 19.30 20.44
C ASN A 360 10.74 18.18 20.81
N ILE A 361 11.37 17.55 19.82
CA ILE A 361 12.28 16.43 20.03
C ILE A 361 13.65 16.89 20.53
N SER A 362 14.07 18.12 20.19
CA SER A 362 15.35 18.67 20.67
C SER A 362 15.46 18.73 22.21
N SER A 363 14.33 18.85 22.91
CA SER A 363 14.23 18.80 24.38
C SER A 363 14.03 17.40 24.97
N LEU A 364 13.77 16.38 24.15
CA LEU A 364 13.51 14.99 24.59
C LEU A 364 14.78 14.12 24.62
N SER A 365 15.97 14.70 24.48
CA SER A 365 17.26 14.00 24.62
C SER A 365 17.46 13.29 25.97
N VAL A 366 16.56 13.49 26.93
CA VAL A 366 16.42 12.69 28.15
C VAL A 366 15.21 11.74 28.00
N VAL A 367 15.29 10.77 27.08
CA VAL A 367 14.29 9.70 27.00
C VAL A 367 14.41 8.83 28.25
N LYS A 368 13.42 8.95 29.15
CA LYS A 368 13.13 7.92 30.18
C LYS A 368 13.04 6.57 29.47
N LYS A 369 13.67 5.54 30.07
CA LYS A 369 13.65 4.15 29.60
C LYS A 369 12.22 3.82 29.09
N PRO A 370 12.04 3.32 27.86
CA PRO A 370 10.73 2.79 27.48
C PRO A 370 10.34 1.75 28.54
N ASN A 371 9.12 1.82 29.09
CA ASN A 371 8.69 0.88 30.12
C ASN A 371 9.01 -0.55 29.65
N GLU A 372 9.66 -1.33 30.50
CA GLU A 372 10.06 -2.71 30.19
C GLU A 372 8.86 -3.60 29.82
N ASP A 373 7.64 -3.20 30.20
CA ASP A 373 6.38 -3.82 29.78
C ASP A 373 6.11 -3.73 28.27
N ILE A 374 6.67 -2.73 27.56
CA ILE A 374 6.60 -2.64 26.09
C ILE A 374 7.48 -3.71 25.45
N PHE A 375 8.49 -4.21 26.16
CA PHE A 375 9.52 -5.09 25.64
C PHE A 375 9.24 -6.58 25.82
N TYR A 376 8.16 -6.93 26.54
CA TYR A 376 7.67 -8.30 26.76
C TYR A 376 6.41 -8.59 25.95
N PHE A 377 6.48 -8.43 24.62
CA PHE A 377 5.49 -9.08 23.76
C PHE A 377 5.89 -10.55 23.60
N LYS A 378 5.36 -11.41 24.49
CA LYS A 378 5.18 -12.81 24.10
C LYS A 378 4.29 -12.78 22.88
N SER A 379 4.78 -13.28 21.75
CA SER A 379 3.95 -13.67 20.63
C SER A 379 2.78 -14.46 21.20
N SER A 380 1.62 -13.83 21.29
CA SER A 380 0.39 -14.51 21.67
C SER A 380 0.08 -15.44 20.50
N SER A 381 0.70 -16.61 20.52
CA SER A 381 0.41 -17.73 19.61
C SER A 381 -1.08 -18.12 19.68
N LYS A 382 -1.80 -17.63 20.69
CA LYS A 382 -3.24 -17.75 20.86
C LYS A 382 -4.02 -16.84 19.89
N SER A 383 -3.68 -15.55 19.74
CA SER A 383 -4.38 -14.68 18.78
C SER A 383 -4.08 -15.04 17.32
N LEU A 384 -2.87 -15.54 17.05
CA LEU A 384 -2.48 -16.08 15.73
C LEU A 384 -3.27 -17.35 15.36
N LYS A 385 -3.56 -18.24 16.33
CA LYS A 385 -4.39 -19.43 16.10
C LYS A 385 -5.87 -19.08 15.92
N ASP A 386 -6.39 -18.15 16.72
CA ASP A 386 -7.80 -17.76 16.67
C ASP A 386 -8.13 -17.04 15.35
N ASN A 387 -7.23 -16.17 14.85
CA ASN A 387 -7.38 -15.51 13.55
C ASN A 387 -7.22 -16.49 12.36
N PHE A 388 -6.37 -17.52 12.50
CA PHE A 388 -6.19 -18.56 11.49
C PHE A 388 -7.39 -19.53 11.39
N GLU A 389 -8.10 -19.78 12.50
CA GLU A 389 -9.37 -20.52 12.49
C GLU A 389 -10.54 -19.70 11.91
N LEU A 390 -10.52 -18.38 12.09
CA LEU A 390 -11.47 -17.45 11.46
C LEU A 390 -11.26 -17.35 9.94
N SER A 391 -10.01 -17.33 9.45
CA SER A 391 -9.72 -17.28 8.00
C SER A 391 -10.13 -18.58 7.28
N LYS A 392 -9.89 -19.74 7.90
CA LYS A 392 -10.39 -21.04 7.40
C LYS A 392 -11.92 -21.09 7.29
N LYS A 393 -12.64 -20.33 8.11
CA LYS A 393 -14.11 -20.22 8.05
C LYS A 393 -14.61 -19.26 6.96
N SER A 394 -13.79 -18.28 6.54
CA SER A 394 -14.09 -17.36 5.43
C SER A 394 -13.64 -17.87 4.05
N ASP A 395 -12.69 -18.82 3.98
CA ASP A 395 -12.12 -19.34 2.72
C ASP A 395 -13.05 -20.26 1.89
N ILE A 396 -14.35 -20.31 2.19
CA ILE A 396 -15.34 -21.08 1.41
C ILE A 396 -15.67 -20.38 0.06
N SER A 397 -15.13 -19.19 -0.21
CA SER A 397 -15.40 -18.45 -1.46
C SER A 397 -14.49 -18.78 -2.65
N LEU A 398 -13.38 -19.53 -2.48
CA LEU A 398 -12.39 -19.74 -3.56
C LEU A 398 -12.28 -21.18 -4.05
N SER A 399 -12.93 -22.14 -3.39
CA SER A 399 -12.97 -23.54 -3.85
C SER A 399 -13.94 -23.77 -5.01
N TYR A 400 -14.81 -22.82 -5.34
CA TYR A 400 -15.79 -22.93 -6.44
C TYR A 400 -15.25 -22.59 -7.84
N ILE A 401 -14.01 -22.10 -7.95
CA ILE A 401 -13.43 -21.69 -9.25
C ILE A 401 -12.50 -22.77 -9.83
N LYS A 402 -12.26 -23.87 -9.10
CA LYS A 402 -11.47 -25.01 -9.57
C LYS A 402 -12.37 -26.15 -10.08
N SER A 403 -13.09 -25.92 -11.17
CA SER A 403 -13.53 -27.03 -12.02
C SER A 403 -13.74 -26.54 -13.46
N PRO A 404 -12.87 -26.89 -14.41
CA PRO A 404 -13.07 -26.62 -15.83
C PRO A 404 -13.91 -27.76 -16.42
N ASN A 405 -15.17 -27.91 -15.99
CA ASN A 405 -16.23 -28.60 -16.72
C ASN A 405 -17.48 -28.67 -15.85
N THR A 406 -18.52 -27.93 -16.21
CA THR A 406 -19.95 -28.33 -16.13
C THR A 406 -20.84 -27.19 -16.64
N ASN A 407 -21.89 -27.57 -17.36
CA ASN A 407 -22.91 -26.73 -18.00
C ASN A 407 -23.74 -25.89 -17.00
N LEU A 408 -23.16 -24.87 -16.37
CA LEU A 408 -23.89 -23.90 -15.52
C LEU A 408 -24.21 -22.56 -16.21
N LYS A 409 -23.85 -22.39 -17.49
CA LYS A 409 -24.09 -21.15 -18.24
C LYS A 409 -25.57 -20.73 -18.39
N PRO A 410 -26.56 -21.62 -18.58
CA PRO A 410 -27.93 -21.17 -18.83
C PRO A 410 -28.61 -20.55 -17.61
N HIS A 411 -28.40 -21.11 -16.41
CA HIS A 411 -29.10 -20.64 -15.20
C HIS A 411 -28.60 -19.31 -14.65
N ILE A 412 -27.35 -18.94 -14.95
CA ILE A 412 -26.80 -17.63 -14.56
C ILE A 412 -27.42 -16.52 -15.43
N HIS A 413 -27.68 -16.78 -16.71
CA HIS A 413 -28.30 -15.83 -17.63
C HIS A 413 -29.75 -15.48 -17.21
N ASP A 414 -30.54 -16.47 -16.80
CA ASP A 414 -31.93 -16.28 -16.38
C ASP A 414 -32.03 -15.50 -15.05
N LEU A 415 -31.07 -15.72 -14.14
CA LEU A 415 -30.98 -14.97 -12.89
C LEU A 415 -30.70 -13.48 -13.14
N TYR A 416 -29.83 -13.16 -14.11
CA TYR A 416 -29.50 -11.78 -14.45
C TYR A 416 -30.60 -11.07 -15.25
N LYS A 417 -31.32 -11.80 -16.11
CA LYS A 417 -32.51 -11.28 -16.80
C LYS A 417 -33.58 -10.85 -15.80
N THR A 418 -33.84 -11.70 -14.80
CA THR A 418 -34.78 -11.41 -13.71
C THR A 418 -34.37 -10.18 -12.89
N ILE A 419 -33.07 -9.95 -12.67
CA ILE A 419 -32.56 -8.77 -11.96
C ILE A 419 -32.67 -7.49 -12.80
N SER A 420 -32.53 -7.57 -14.13
CA SER A 420 -32.67 -6.42 -15.03
C SER A 420 -34.13 -5.94 -15.19
N GLU A 421 -35.09 -6.85 -15.08
CA GLU A 421 -36.53 -6.54 -15.17
C GLU A 421 -37.07 -5.81 -13.90
N ILE A 422 -36.33 -5.85 -12.79
CA ILE A 422 -36.72 -5.22 -11.51
C ILE A 422 -36.42 -3.70 -11.46
N LYS A 423 -35.83 -3.10 -12.50
CA LYS A 423 -35.52 -1.67 -12.53
C LYS A 423 -36.13 -0.94 -13.73
N SER A 424 -37.32 -0.36 -13.52
CA SER A 424 -37.66 1.07 -13.72
C SER A 424 -39.19 1.25 -13.73
N PRO A 425 -39.80 2.10 -12.89
CA PRO A 425 -41.11 2.65 -13.20
C PRO A 425 -40.94 3.80 -14.20
N GLU A 426 -41.63 3.70 -15.34
CA GLU A 426 -41.81 4.80 -16.29
C GLU A 426 -42.52 5.98 -15.61
N ILE A 427 -41.90 7.15 -15.66
CA ILE A 427 -42.56 8.41 -15.33
C ILE A 427 -43.23 8.89 -16.61
N VAL A 428 -44.54 8.65 -16.72
CA VAL A 428 -45.40 9.26 -17.73
C VAL A 428 -45.56 10.74 -17.38
N VAL A 429 -44.95 11.60 -18.20
CA VAL A 429 -45.23 13.04 -18.19
C VAL A 429 -46.47 13.26 -19.04
N SER A 430 -47.60 13.60 -18.40
CA SER A 430 -48.75 14.18 -19.07
C SER A 430 -48.92 15.64 -18.69
N ASP A 431 -49.30 16.40 -19.69
CA ASP A 431 -49.29 17.85 -19.77
C ASP A 431 -50.61 18.46 -19.23
N LYS A 432 -50.56 19.78 -18.99
CA LYS A 432 -51.65 20.76 -18.78
C LYS A 432 -52.22 21.04 -17.38
N SER A 433 -51.79 22.22 -16.91
CA SER A 433 -52.61 23.35 -16.41
C SER A 433 -53.75 23.11 -15.40
N LYS A 434 -53.59 23.64 -14.19
CA LYS A 434 -54.45 24.71 -13.61
C LYS A 434 -53.96 25.10 -12.22
N SER A 435 -53.94 26.41 -12.00
CA SER A 435 -53.60 27.10 -10.75
C SER A 435 -54.49 26.72 -9.56
N LYS A 436 -53.89 26.57 -8.37
CA LYS A 436 -54.46 27.06 -7.09
C LYS A 436 -53.39 27.13 -6.00
N LYS A 437 -53.26 28.32 -5.41
CA LYS A 437 -52.48 28.62 -4.18
C LYS A 437 -52.95 27.73 -3.03
N ILE A 438 -52.04 26.98 -2.39
CA ILE A 438 -52.21 26.43 -1.04
C ILE A 438 -50.92 26.69 -0.25
N SER A 439 -51.10 27.12 1.00
CA SER A 439 -50.09 27.65 1.91
C SER A 439 -49.04 26.63 2.35
N SER A 440 -47.79 27.09 2.42
CA SER A 440 -46.62 26.33 2.82
C SER A 440 -46.42 26.36 4.35
N SER A 441 -47.03 25.42 5.08
CA SER A 441 -46.55 25.05 6.43
C SER A 441 -46.95 23.63 6.89
N SER A 442 -47.87 22.94 6.21
CA SER A 442 -48.37 21.62 6.65
C SER A 442 -47.85 20.40 5.87
N VAL A 443 -47.10 20.60 4.78
CA VAL A 443 -46.65 19.50 3.88
C VAL A 443 -45.30 18.89 4.31
N LYS A 444 -44.50 19.59 5.12
CA LYS A 444 -43.15 19.11 5.52
C LYS A 444 -43.15 18.05 6.64
N SER A 445 -44.21 17.92 7.44
CA SER A 445 -44.27 16.88 8.50
C SER A 445 -44.77 15.54 7.97
N VAL A 446 -45.77 15.54 7.08
CA VAL A 446 -46.37 14.33 6.49
C VAL A 446 -45.40 13.62 5.53
N HIS A 447 -44.58 14.36 4.80
CA HIS A 447 -43.57 13.76 3.92
C HIS A 447 -42.37 13.15 4.67
N LYS A 448 -42.14 13.57 5.92
CA LYS A 448 -41.06 13.05 6.79
C LYS A 448 -41.49 11.79 7.55
N SER A 449 -42.78 11.66 7.87
CA SER A 449 -43.35 10.44 8.47
C SER A 449 -43.51 9.32 7.43
N LEU A 450 -44.06 9.62 6.25
CA LEU A 450 -44.23 8.63 5.17
C LEU A 450 -42.90 8.01 4.71
N LYS A 451 -41.82 8.82 4.56
CA LYS A 451 -40.48 8.31 4.22
C LYS A 451 -39.83 7.46 5.31
N LYS A 452 -40.23 7.61 6.59
CA LYS A 452 -39.73 6.78 7.69
C LYS A 452 -40.47 5.44 7.75
N GLU A 453 -41.79 5.44 7.49
CA GLU A 453 -42.62 4.24 7.42
C GLU A 453 -42.18 3.32 6.27
N ASP A 454 -41.96 3.89 5.08
CA ASP A 454 -41.52 3.14 3.89
C ASP A 454 -40.13 2.51 4.08
N ASN A 455 -39.20 3.23 4.70
CA ASN A 455 -37.87 2.69 5.00
C ASN A 455 -37.92 1.58 6.06
N LYS A 456 -38.83 1.66 7.03
CA LYS A 456 -39.01 0.62 8.04
C LYS A 456 -39.59 -0.67 7.45
N ASN A 457 -40.57 -0.55 6.56
CA ASN A 457 -41.16 -1.69 5.85
C ASN A 457 -40.13 -2.36 4.92
N ARG A 458 -39.33 -1.56 4.21
CA ARG A 458 -38.27 -2.07 3.34
C ARG A 458 -37.14 -2.78 4.10
N ILE A 459 -36.77 -2.30 5.29
CA ILE A 459 -35.82 -2.99 6.18
C ILE A 459 -36.41 -4.32 6.67
N LYS A 460 -37.70 -4.36 7.02
CA LYS A 460 -38.38 -5.58 7.47
C LYS A 460 -38.43 -6.64 6.36
N GLU A 461 -38.70 -6.23 5.12
CA GLU A 461 -38.69 -7.10 3.94
C GLU A 461 -37.29 -7.67 3.65
N LEU A 462 -36.25 -6.83 3.72
CA LEU A 462 -34.86 -7.29 3.53
C LEU A 462 -34.43 -8.29 4.62
N LEU A 463 -34.89 -8.12 5.86
CA LEU A 463 -34.62 -9.06 6.95
C LEU A 463 -35.35 -10.40 6.75
N GLU A 464 -36.58 -10.39 6.23
CA GLU A 464 -37.33 -11.58 5.83
C GLU A 464 -36.63 -12.36 4.70
N ILE A 465 -36.17 -11.66 3.66
CA ILE A 465 -35.41 -12.25 2.55
C ILE A 465 -34.11 -12.87 3.07
N ASN A 466 -33.37 -12.16 3.93
CA ASN A 466 -32.13 -12.68 4.50
C ASN A 466 -32.35 -13.92 5.38
N LYS A 467 -33.46 -13.97 6.15
CA LYS A 467 -33.85 -15.17 6.91
C LYS A 467 -34.17 -16.36 5.99
N LYS A 468 -34.88 -16.16 4.88
CA LYS A 468 -35.18 -17.21 3.90
C LYS A 468 -33.90 -17.77 3.27
N LEU A 469 -32.98 -16.89 2.85
CA LEU A 469 -31.68 -17.28 2.29
C LEU A 469 -30.81 -18.05 3.30
N LEU A 470 -30.85 -17.68 4.58
CA LEU A 470 -30.16 -18.43 5.64
C LEU A 470 -30.74 -19.82 5.86
N LEU A 471 -32.07 -19.97 5.75
CA LEU A 471 -32.75 -21.26 5.89
C LEU A 471 -32.43 -22.19 4.72
N GLU A 472 -32.42 -21.66 3.50
CA GLU A 472 -32.10 -22.40 2.29
C GLU A 472 -30.63 -22.86 2.28
N ASN A 473 -29.71 -22.01 2.73
CA ASN A 473 -28.30 -22.38 2.93
C ASN A 473 -28.13 -23.51 3.96
N LYS A 474 -28.93 -23.53 5.04
CA LYS A 474 -28.92 -24.65 6.01
C LYS A 474 -29.42 -25.94 5.38
N LYS A 475 -30.47 -25.89 4.55
CA LYS A 475 -31.01 -27.05 3.82
C LYS A 475 -29.97 -27.62 2.85
N ASN A 476 -29.32 -26.77 2.06
CA ASN A 476 -28.28 -27.16 1.11
C ASN A 476 -27.06 -27.80 1.82
N ARG A 477 -26.66 -27.28 3.00
CA ARG A 477 -25.61 -27.90 3.82
C ARG A 477 -25.97 -29.29 4.32
N SER A 478 -27.23 -29.51 4.70
CA SER A 478 -27.72 -30.84 5.13
C SER A 478 -27.65 -31.84 3.98
N GLN A 479 -28.10 -31.44 2.78
CA GLN A 479 -28.06 -32.28 1.58
C GLN A 479 -26.62 -32.62 1.15
N ILE A 480 -25.69 -31.67 1.21
CA ILE A 480 -24.26 -31.91 0.93
C ILE A 480 -23.65 -32.88 1.95
N LYS A 481 -24.05 -32.79 3.23
CA LYS A 481 -23.57 -33.71 4.27
C LYS A 481 -24.07 -35.14 4.03
N GLU A 482 -25.32 -35.29 3.59
CA GLU A 482 -25.91 -36.58 3.22
C GLU A 482 -25.24 -37.18 1.97
N LEU A 483 -24.99 -36.37 0.94
CA LEU A 483 -24.25 -36.76 -0.27
C LEU A 483 -22.83 -37.22 0.05
N LYS A 484 -22.11 -36.50 0.93
CA LYS A 484 -20.77 -36.92 1.39
C LYS A 484 -20.80 -38.23 2.17
N LEU A 485 -21.88 -38.50 2.92
CA LEU A 485 -22.04 -39.77 3.63
C LEU A 485 -22.31 -40.92 2.66
N LYS A 486 -23.17 -40.70 1.65
CA LYS A 486 -23.45 -41.67 0.58
C LYS A 486 -22.20 -42.00 -0.24
N ILE A 487 -21.40 -40.98 -0.59
CA ILE A 487 -20.11 -41.15 -1.30
C ILE A 487 -19.09 -41.93 -0.46
N LYS A 488 -19.17 -41.88 0.87
CA LYS A 488 -18.24 -42.60 1.75
C LYS A 488 -18.64 -44.07 2.00
N LEU A 489 -19.88 -44.42 1.69
CA LEU A 489 -20.44 -45.78 1.83
C LEU A 489 -20.35 -46.58 0.52
N LEU A 490 -20.14 -45.89 -0.60
CA LEU A 490 -19.69 -46.45 -1.87
C LEU A 490 -18.16 -46.54 -1.85
#